data_AF-A0A0G4NPP0-F1
#
_entry.id   AF-A0A0G4NPP0-F1
#
_cell.length_a   1.000
_cell.length_b   1.000
_cell.length_c   1.000
_cell.angle_alpha   90.00
_cell.angle_beta   90.00
_cell.angle_gamma   90.00
#
_symmetry.space_group_name_H-M   'P 1'
#
loop_
_entity.id
_entity.type
_entity.pdbx_description
1 polymer ?
#
loop_
_entity_poly.entity_id
_entity_poly.type
_entity_poly.pdbx_seq_one_letter_code
_entity_poly.pdbx_strand_id
1 'polypeptide(L)'
;MPEEMVQAFKPDYIAPVVLALCSDKVPKNPTGGLYEVGSGWVGQTRWQRSGGHGFPVDVPLTPEAVLQKWDVIRNFDDGRADHPSKAQDAVQKVMDNMANKSKKV
;
A
#
# COMPACT_ATOMS: atom_id res chain seq x y z
N MET A 1 -8.07 14.56 28.84
CA MET A 1 -8.03 15.56 27.75
C MET A 1 -8.75 16.80 28.23
N PRO A 2 -8.29 18.02 27.88
CA PRO A 2 -9.04 19.24 28.15
C PRO A 2 -10.40 19.23 27.44
N GLU A 3 -11.42 19.83 28.05
CA GLU A 3 -12.78 19.89 27.51
C GLU A 3 -12.83 20.47 26.08
N GLU A 4 -12.01 21.49 25.81
CA GLU A 4 -11.92 22.12 24.49
C GLU A 4 -11.46 21.14 23.38
N MET A 5 -10.59 20.18 23.69
CA MET A 5 -10.21 19.14 22.73
C MET A 5 -11.35 18.13 22.50
N VAL A 6 -12.09 17.78 23.55
CA VAL A 6 -13.24 16.86 23.45
C VAL A 6 -14.32 17.48 22.58
N GLN A 7 -14.57 18.78 22.74
CA GLN A 7 -15.52 19.54 21.92
C GLN A 7 -15.05 19.75 20.48
N ALA A 8 -13.75 19.64 20.18
CA ALA A 8 -13.24 19.65 18.82
C ALA A 8 -13.41 18.28 18.11
N PHE A 9 -13.46 17.18 18.86
CA PHE A 9 -13.63 15.82 18.34
C PHE A 9 -15.10 15.37 18.33
N LYS A 10 -15.97 16.17 17.70
CA LYS A 10 -17.40 15.84 17.63
C LYS A 10 -17.65 14.65 16.68
N PRO A 11 -18.44 13.65 17.09
CA PRO A 11 -18.89 12.58 16.20
C PRO A 11 -19.62 13.06 14.95
N ASP A 12 -20.19 14.27 14.99
CA ASP A 12 -20.87 14.92 13.86
C ASP A 12 -19.98 15.11 12.63
N TYR A 13 -18.65 15.09 12.82
CA TYR A 13 -17.69 15.13 11.71
C TYR A 13 -17.46 13.77 11.06
N ILE A 14 -17.88 12.68 11.69
CA ILE A 14 -17.72 11.30 11.22
C ILE A 14 -19.00 10.80 10.53
N ALA A 15 -20.16 11.09 11.13
CA ALA A 15 -21.45 10.58 10.66
C ALA A 15 -21.77 10.85 9.18
N PRO A 16 -21.47 12.04 8.59
CA PRO A 16 -21.71 12.28 7.18
C PRO A 16 -20.92 11.36 6.25
N VAL A 17 -19.68 11.02 6.61
CA VAL A 17 -18.83 10.10 5.82
C VAL A 17 -19.41 8.69 5.85
N VAL A 18 -19.85 8.23 7.03
CA VAL A 18 -20.53 6.93 7.17
C VAL A 18 -21.77 6.88 6.29
N LEU A 19 -22.63 7.90 6.36
CA LEU A 19 -23.84 7.96 5.56
C LEU A 19 -23.54 7.98 4.05
N ALA A 20 -22.51 8.72 3.63
CA ALA A 20 -22.07 8.76 2.25
C ALA A 20 -21.57 7.37 1.76
N LEU A 21 -20.76 6.67 2.56
CA LEU A 21 -20.25 5.33 2.22
C LEU A 21 -21.34 4.26 2.20
N CYS A 22 -22.44 4.46 2.92
CA CYS A 22 -23.63 3.58 2.92
C CYS A 22 -24.68 3.97 1.86
N SER A 23 -24.50 5.07 1.13
CA SER A 23 -25.44 5.53 0.11
C SER A 23 -25.02 5.07 -1.28
N ASP A 24 -26.03 4.74 -2.09
CA ASP A 24 -25.94 4.54 -3.54
C ASP A 24 -25.63 5.82 -4.34
N LYS A 25 -25.71 7.00 -3.70
CA LYS A 25 -25.61 8.30 -4.39
C LYS A 25 -24.20 8.92 -4.42
N VAL A 26 -23.27 8.57 -3.52
CA VAL A 26 -22.14 9.47 -3.20
C VAL A 26 -20.74 8.81 -3.19
N PRO A 27 -20.57 7.52 -3.49
CA PRO A 27 -19.29 7.16 -4.12
C PRO A 27 -19.44 6.22 -5.32
N LYS A 28 -18.71 6.50 -6.41
CA LYS A 28 -18.43 5.48 -7.44
C LYS A 28 -17.44 4.48 -6.84
N ASN A 29 -17.93 3.32 -6.42
CA ASN A 29 -17.18 2.19 -5.87
C ASN A 29 -16.39 2.49 -4.57
N PRO A 30 -17.06 2.74 -3.43
CA PRO A 30 -16.40 2.92 -2.13
C PRO A 30 -15.86 1.62 -1.52
N THR A 31 -16.28 0.48 -2.05
CA THR A 31 -16.02 -0.85 -1.51
C THR A 31 -14.53 -1.18 -1.51
N GLY A 32 -14.05 -1.73 -0.39
CA GLY A 32 -12.66 -2.16 -0.23
C GLY A 32 -11.66 -1.03 0.08
N GLY A 33 -12.14 0.22 0.24
CA GLY A 33 -11.32 1.33 0.70
C GLY A 33 -11.14 1.37 2.22
N LEU A 34 -10.04 1.97 2.68
CA LEU A 34 -9.79 2.34 4.07
C LEU A 34 -9.80 3.86 4.19
N TYR A 35 -10.63 4.40 5.07
CA TYR A 35 -10.79 5.85 5.24
C TYR A 35 -10.49 6.27 6.66
N GLU A 36 -9.75 7.37 6.79
CA GLU A 36 -9.45 8.04 8.05
C GLU A 36 -10.33 9.29 8.13
N VAL A 37 -10.99 9.47 9.28
CA VAL A 37 -11.97 10.54 9.47
C VAL A 37 -11.82 11.11 10.86
N GLY A 38 -11.69 12.43 10.95
CA GLY A 38 -11.61 13.12 12.24
C GLY A 38 -11.58 14.63 12.08
N SER A 39 -12.23 15.35 12.99
CA SER A 39 -12.19 16.83 13.06
C SER A 39 -12.52 17.53 11.73
N GLY A 40 -13.42 16.95 10.93
CA GLY A 40 -13.82 17.48 9.62
C GLY A 40 -12.86 17.16 8.47
N TRP A 41 -11.75 16.46 8.71
CA TRP A 41 -10.86 15.94 7.69
C TRP A 41 -11.21 14.50 7.32
N VAL A 42 -11.04 14.17 6.04
CA VAL A 42 -11.27 12.84 5.48
C VAL A 42 -10.13 12.49 4.53
N GLY A 43 -9.52 11.32 4.71
CA GLY A 43 -8.48 10.79 3.83
C GLY A 43 -8.75 9.32 3.49
N GLN A 44 -8.22 8.86 2.36
CA GLN A 44 -8.22 7.44 1.98
C GLN A 44 -6.79 6.90 2.02
N THR A 45 -6.62 5.77 2.69
CA THR A 45 -5.34 5.07 2.79
C THR A 45 -5.37 3.82 1.91
N ARG A 46 -4.25 3.55 1.26
CA ARG A 46 -4.04 2.37 0.41
C ARG A 46 -2.60 1.90 0.52
N TRP A 47 -2.35 0.65 0.14
CA TRP A 47 -1.00 0.14 0.03
C TRP A 47 -0.21 0.80 -1.11
N GLN A 48 1.06 1.07 -0.84
CA GLN A 48 2.09 1.28 -1.83
C GLN A 48 3.18 0.24 -1.58
N ARG A 49 3.69 -0.36 -2.66
CA ARG A 49 4.78 -1.33 -2.61
C ARG A 49 5.92 -0.83 -3.47
N SER A 50 7.15 -0.92 -3.00
CA SER A 50 8.34 -0.55 -3.76
C SER A 50 8.49 -1.46 -4.99
N GLY A 51 9.31 -1.04 -5.96
CA GLY A 51 9.63 -1.91 -7.10
C GLY A 51 10.36 -3.21 -6.71
N GLY A 52 10.97 -3.24 -5.52
CA GLY A 52 11.70 -4.39 -5.00
C GLY A 52 12.95 -4.76 -5.81
N HIS A 53 13.48 -5.94 -5.54
CA HIS A 53 14.58 -6.52 -6.31
C HIS A 53 14.32 -8.01 -6.58
N GLY A 54 14.51 -8.42 -7.83
CA GLY A 54 14.44 -9.81 -8.23
C GLY A 54 15.81 -10.47 -8.16
N PHE A 55 15.95 -11.47 -7.29
CA PHE A 55 17.17 -12.29 -7.22
C PHE A 55 17.10 -13.43 -8.25
N PRO A 56 18.23 -13.80 -8.90
CA PRO A 56 18.26 -14.95 -9.80
C PRO A 56 17.84 -16.24 -9.10
N VAL A 57 16.96 -17.01 -9.72
CA VAL A 57 16.34 -18.21 -9.10
C VAL A 57 17.25 -19.45 -9.12
N ASP A 58 18.35 -19.39 -9.86
CA ASP A 58 19.35 -20.45 -10.01
C ASP A 58 20.60 -20.22 -9.14
N VAL A 59 20.60 -19.17 -8.31
CA VAL A 59 21.69 -18.85 -7.38
C VAL A 59 21.17 -18.98 -5.94
N PRO A 60 21.90 -19.63 -5.03
CA PRO A 60 21.54 -19.64 -3.61
C PRO A 60 21.40 -18.22 -3.06
N LEU A 61 20.21 -17.87 -2.60
CA LEU A 61 19.95 -16.56 -1.99
C LEU A 61 20.51 -16.55 -0.55
N THR A 62 21.50 -15.69 -0.30
CA THR A 62 22.07 -15.50 1.04
C THR A 62 21.60 -14.20 1.69
N PRO A 63 21.65 -14.09 3.04
CA PRO A 63 21.34 -12.85 3.74
C PRO A 63 22.21 -11.67 3.30
N GLU A 64 23.48 -11.89 2.99
CA GLU A 64 24.42 -10.85 2.55
C GLU A 64 24.01 -10.29 1.18
N ALA A 65 23.55 -11.14 0.26
CA ALA A 65 23.03 -10.70 -1.03
C ALA A 65 21.77 -9.84 -0.88
N VAL A 66 20.89 -10.17 0.09
CA VAL A 66 19.73 -9.34 0.44
C VAL A 66 20.17 -7.99 1.00
N LEU A 67 21.12 -7.99 1.94
CA LEU A 67 21.65 -6.77 2.55
C LEU A 67 22.25 -5.82 1.49
N GLN A 68 23.01 -6.36 0.53
CA GLN A 68 23.59 -5.58 -0.58
C GLN A 68 22.55 -4.88 -1.46
N LYS A 69 21.31 -5.38 -1.49
CA LYS A 69 20.20 -4.82 -2.28
C LYS A 69 19.14 -4.13 -1.44
N TRP A 70 19.36 -3.97 -0.14
CA TRP A 70 18.36 -3.49 0.80
C TRP A 70 17.81 -2.11 0.43
N ASP A 71 18.68 -1.19 0.02
CA ASP A 71 18.26 0.15 -0.40
C ASP A 71 17.37 0.11 -1.64
N VAL A 72 17.65 -0.77 -2.60
CA VAL A 72 16.79 -0.97 -3.79
C VAL A 72 15.46 -1.63 -3.41
N ILE A 73 15.48 -2.59 -2.47
CA ILE A 73 14.28 -3.28 -2.00
C ILE A 73 13.30 -2.31 -1.34
N ARG A 74 13.80 -1.34 -0.57
CA ARG A 74 12.97 -0.36 0.16
C ARG A 74 12.77 0.97 -0.58
N ASN A 75 13.34 1.15 -1.78
CA ASN A 75 13.20 2.40 -2.51
C ASN A 75 11.80 2.55 -3.12
N PHE A 76 11.07 3.58 -2.71
CA PHE A 76 9.76 3.94 -3.25
C PHE A 76 9.83 5.01 -4.36
N ASP A 77 10.99 5.63 -4.55
CA ASP A 77 11.19 6.82 -5.38
C ASP A 77 11.90 6.52 -6.71
N ASP A 78 12.18 5.26 -7.02
CA ASP A 78 12.85 4.84 -8.27
C ASP A 78 11.91 4.70 -9.47
N GLY A 79 10.66 5.14 -9.34
CA GLY A 79 9.64 5.09 -10.37
C GLY A 79 8.99 3.72 -10.60
N ARG A 80 9.35 2.68 -9.82
CA ARG A 80 8.78 1.33 -9.95
C ARG A 80 7.74 0.98 -8.88
N ALA A 81 7.49 1.88 -7.93
CA ALA A 81 6.49 1.66 -6.90
C ALA A 81 5.10 1.49 -7.51
N ASP A 82 4.33 0.55 -6.95
CA ASP A 82 2.97 0.23 -7.40
C ASP A 82 1.98 0.20 -6.23
N HIS A 83 0.71 -0.05 -6.56
CA HIS A 83 -0.41 0.02 -5.63
C HIS A 83 -1.29 -1.22 -5.77
N PRO A 84 -0.81 -2.37 -5.25
CA PRO A 84 -1.51 -3.64 -5.41
C PRO A 84 -2.86 -3.59 -4.68
N SER A 85 -3.90 -4.09 -5.34
CA SER A 85 -5.28 -4.07 -4.83
C SER A 85 -5.98 -5.43 -4.91
N LYS A 86 -5.41 -6.38 -5.65
CA LYS A 86 -5.92 -7.74 -5.82
C LYS A 86 -4.83 -8.77 -5.54
N ALA A 87 -5.22 -9.99 -5.18
CA ALA A 87 -4.27 -11.08 -4.92
C ALA A 87 -3.36 -11.37 -6.12
N GLN A 88 -3.87 -11.22 -7.35
CA GLN A 88 -3.12 -11.41 -8.58
C GLN A 88 -1.95 -10.41 -8.70
N ASP A 89 -2.12 -9.16 -8.24
CA ASP A 89 -1.06 -8.14 -8.26
C ASP A 89 0.14 -8.52 -7.38
N ALA A 90 -0.11 -9.32 -6.32
CA ALA A 90 0.92 -9.85 -5.45
C ALA A 90 1.72 -10.97 -6.13
N VAL A 91 1.02 -11.90 -6.79
CA VAL A 91 1.64 -13.07 -7.43
C VAL A 91 2.39 -12.71 -8.71
N GLN A 92 1.92 -11.70 -9.47
CA GLN A 92 2.53 -11.33 -10.75
C GLN A 92 4.03 -11.04 -10.63
N LYS A 93 4.45 -10.25 -9.63
CA LYS A 93 5.87 -9.91 -9.43
C LYS A 93 6.74 -11.14 -9.13
N VAL A 94 6.19 -12.12 -8.42
CA VAL A 94 6.88 -13.39 -8.13
C VAL A 94 7.04 -14.19 -9.42
N MET A 95 5.97 -14.29 -10.22
CA MET A 95 5.98 -14.97 -11.52
C MET A 95 6.95 -14.32 -12.50
N ASP A 96 6.98 -12.99 -12.57
CA ASP A 96 7.92 -12.24 -13.42
C ASP A 96 9.38 -12.58 -13.08
N ASN A 97 9.69 -12.80 -11.79
CA ASN A 97 11.04 -13.17 -11.35
C ASN A 97 11.39 -14.64 -11.61
N MET A 98 10.43 -15.54 -11.89
CA MET A 98 10.74 -16.96 -12.12
C MET A 98 11.66 -17.21 -13.33
N ALA A 99 11.65 -16.30 -14.30
CA ALA A 99 12.53 -16.36 -15.47
C ALA A 99 13.90 -15.70 -15.22
N ASN A 100 14.11 -15.02 -14.10
CA ASN A 100 15.37 -14.35 -13.76
C ASN A 100 16.43 -15.40 -13.40
N LYS A 101 17.35 -15.66 -14.32
CA LYS A 101 18.46 -16.60 -14.14
C LYS A 101 19.79 -15.88 -14.30
N SER A 102 20.82 -16.38 -13.61
CA SER A 102 22.18 -15.89 -13.76
C SER A 102 22.61 -16.01 -15.22
N LYS A 103 23.20 -14.93 -15.77
CA LYS A 103 23.87 -15.02 -17.06
C LYS A 103 25.15 -15.83 -16.82
N LYS A 104 25.11 -17.12 -17.12
CA LYS A 104 26.35 -17.92 -17.21
C LYS A 104 27.26 -17.26 -18.24
N VAL A 105 28.43 -16.81 -17.78
CA VAL A 105 29.56 -16.50 -18.66
C VAL A 105 30.16 -17.81 -19.13
#